data_AF-A0A962FQ41-F1
#
_entry.id   AF-A0A962FQ41-F1
#
_cell.length_a   1.000
_cell.length_b   1.000
_cell.length_c   1.000
_cell.angle_alpha   90.00
_cell.angle_beta   90.00
_cell.angle_gamma   90.00
#
_symmetry.space_group_name_H-M   'P 1'
#
loop_
_entity.id
_entity.type
_entity.pdbx_description
1 polymer ?
#
loop_
_entity_poly.entity_id
_entity_poly.type
_entity_poly.pdbx_seq_one_letter_code
_entity_poly.pdbx_strand_id
1 'polypeptide(L)'
;MSALPRLPDLLPPENAEALARAVAGVDAPALWWMSGYLAGLAHTRGPVARETPHRTDLPADVEPEPVAESRVAPSLTIVYGSQTGNAKRVAEQWAAQIESAGLRARVLRADAYPLRELKDEKLLGVVISTQGEGDPPEDSFGLFEFLDGRRAPNLAGLKFAVLALGDSSYPQFCAVGHRLDARLAELGAERLHACTEVDVDIEAVAAPWRNDLTARIKALQPSTDLPRASVTPLRRAPSPPAVDRDHPASLTLLAQQRIVGRHSEKDVRHLEFDLAASGLRYEPGDALGIWPRQPDAVVDDVLAAAGLTRGAMVELDGQQRAIESWLAEYREAIRPGKSLLAALAEDDRHAALREVLAEPSRIAPWLAATSVPIALRRHRRAWTPEALVRALRPLTPRLYSIASSSREVGDEVHLTVDHVQYRLDGIGHRGTASGPLADLGEEGTVRAFVQPNEHFRLPDDPDAPIIMIGAGTGIAPFRGFLQERIAQGAKGRAWLLFGAQRFASDFLYQAEWLKARKQGQLDRIDLAFSRDQIDKVYVQQRVREQSARLRAWIDEGAHVYVCGSIAMGQAVHAALCDVLRDRPAIDGETAEQQLRALQQQGRYSRDVY
;
A
#
# COMPACT_ATOMS: atom_id res chain seq x y z
N MET A 1 -22.07 -3.80 45.02
CA MET A 1 -20.62 -3.77 45.34
C MET A 1 -20.15 -5.20 45.48
N SER A 2 -19.59 -5.77 44.41
CA SER A 2 -19.02 -7.12 44.46
C SER A 2 -17.69 -7.06 45.20
N ALA A 3 -17.56 -7.84 46.27
CA ALA A 3 -16.33 -7.92 47.03
C ALA A 3 -15.21 -8.45 46.13
N LEU A 4 -14.10 -7.73 46.02
CA LEU A 4 -12.87 -8.23 45.41
C LEU A 4 -12.43 -9.51 46.15
N PRO A 5 -11.95 -10.54 45.45
CA PRO A 5 -11.40 -11.73 46.11
C PRO A 5 -10.27 -11.32 47.07
N ARG A 6 -10.21 -11.93 48.25
CA ARG A 6 -9.12 -11.69 49.22
C ARG A 6 -7.79 -11.95 48.52
N LEU A 7 -6.94 -10.92 48.46
CA LEU A 7 -5.56 -11.04 47.97
C LEU A 7 -4.83 -12.09 48.83
N PRO A 8 -4.15 -13.08 48.23
CA PRO A 8 -3.36 -14.06 48.98
C PRO A 8 -2.21 -13.38 49.75
N ASP A 9 -1.71 -14.04 50.81
CA ASP A 9 -0.67 -13.57 51.76
C ASP A 9 0.74 -13.30 51.16
N LEU A 10 0.81 -13.03 49.86
CA LEU A 10 2.04 -12.75 49.10
C LEU A 10 2.52 -11.29 49.27
N LEU A 11 1.70 -10.39 49.81
CA LEU A 11 2.02 -8.98 50.02
C LEU A 11 1.85 -8.60 51.50
N PRO A 12 2.71 -7.73 52.05
CA PRO A 12 2.46 -7.10 53.36
C PRO A 12 1.07 -6.44 53.41
N PRO A 13 0.39 -6.40 54.56
CA PRO A 13 -1.00 -5.93 54.68
C PRO A 13 -1.20 -4.51 54.13
N GLU A 14 -0.24 -3.62 54.38
CA GLU A 14 -0.26 -2.23 53.90
C GLU A 14 -0.21 -2.12 52.37
N ASN A 15 0.55 -3.00 51.70
CA ASN A 15 0.65 -3.06 50.24
C ASN A 15 -0.60 -3.68 49.62
N ALA A 16 -1.21 -4.67 50.27
CA ALA A 16 -2.45 -5.28 49.83
C ALA A 16 -3.61 -4.27 49.86
N GLU A 17 -3.71 -3.45 50.91
CA GLU A 17 -4.70 -2.37 50.99
C GLU A 17 -4.46 -1.27 49.96
N ALA A 18 -3.21 -0.87 49.74
CA ALA A 18 -2.86 0.10 48.72
C ALA A 18 -3.21 -0.41 47.30
N LEU A 19 -2.92 -1.67 47.01
CA LEU A 19 -3.27 -2.29 45.73
C LEU A 19 -4.79 -2.38 45.55
N ALA A 20 -5.52 -2.82 46.58
CA ALA A 20 -6.99 -2.89 46.54
C ALA A 20 -7.63 -1.51 46.28
N ARG A 21 -7.07 -0.44 46.85
CA ARG A 21 -7.50 0.94 46.55
C ARG A 21 -7.14 1.36 45.13
N ALA A 22 -5.95 1.01 44.64
CA ALA A 22 -5.46 1.40 43.31
C ALA A 22 -6.24 0.74 42.16
N VAL A 23 -6.81 -0.45 42.37
CA VAL A 23 -7.59 -1.18 41.36
C VAL A 23 -9.10 -0.98 41.49
N ALA A 24 -9.56 -0.27 42.52
CA ALA A 24 -10.98 -0.03 42.75
C ALA A 24 -11.55 0.92 41.69
N GLY A 25 -12.55 0.45 40.93
CA GLY A 25 -13.23 1.26 39.90
C GLY A 25 -12.48 1.40 38.58
N VAL A 26 -11.37 0.67 38.40
CA VAL A 26 -10.60 0.63 37.16
C VAL A 26 -11.22 -0.40 36.19
N ASP A 27 -11.28 -0.06 34.91
CA ASP A 27 -11.86 -0.93 33.87
C ASP A 27 -10.91 -2.07 33.46
N ALA A 28 -11.45 -3.07 32.76
CA ALA A 28 -10.68 -4.25 32.40
C ALA A 28 -9.41 -3.93 31.56
N PRO A 29 -9.45 -3.08 30.52
CA PRO A 29 -8.26 -2.71 29.75
C PRO A 29 -7.15 -2.08 30.61
N ALA A 30 -7.48 -1.17 31.52
CA ALA A 30 -6.48 -0.55 32.38
C ALA A 30 -5.92 -1.55 33.40
N LEU A 31 -6.73 -2.47 33.94
CA LEU A 31 -6.24 -3.57 34.78
C LEU A 31 -5.26 -4.49 34.03
N TRP A 32 -5.52 -4.78 32.75
CA TRP A 32 -4.59 -5.55 31.90
C TRP A 32 -3.26 -4.82 31.68
N TRP A 33 -3.31 -3.51 31.43
CA TRP A 33 -2.11 -2.68 31.28
C TRP A 33 -1.29 -2.64 32.58
N MET A 34 -1.94 -2.44 33.73
CA MET A 34 -1.29 -2.45 35.05
C MET A 34 -0.61 -3.80 35.35
N SER A 35 -1.25 -4.92 34.98
CA SER A 35 -0.66 -6.25 35.08
C SER A 35 0.62 -6.37 34.26
N GLY A 36 0.62 -5.87 33.02
CA GLY A 36 1.80 -5.86 32.15
C GLY A 36 2.93 -4.99 32.69
N TYR A 37 2.59 -3.80 33.20
CA TYR A 37 3.54 -2.86 33.81
C TYR A 37 4.23 -3.45 35.05
N LEU A 38 3.46 -4.06 35.96
CA LEU A 38 3.99 -4.72 37.16
C LEU A 38 4.85 -5.94 36.82
N ALA A 39 4.47 -6.72 35.80
CA ALA A 39 5.28 -7.84 35.30
C ALA A 39 6.63 -7.35 34.71
N GLY A 40 6.62 -6.23 33.97
CA GLY A 40 7.83 -5.58 33.49
C GLY A 40 8.75 -5.11 34.61
N LEU A 41 8.19 -4.46 35.64
CA LEU A 41 8.94 -4.05 36.83
C LEU A 41 9.55 -5.24 37.57
N ALA A 42 8.81 -6.35 37.72
CA ALA A 42 9.33 -7.57 38.34
C ALA A 42 10.52 -8.14 37.55
N HIS A 43 10.46 -8.09 36.22
CA HIS A 43 11.55 -8.54 35.35
C HIS A 43 12.82 -7.69 35.51
N THR A 44 12.68 -6.37 35.68
CA THR A 44 13.83 -5.47 35.90
C THR A 44 14.49 -5.62 37.27
N ARG A 45 13.80 -6.21 38.26
CA ARG A 45 14.29 -6.27 39.64
C ARG A 45 15.04 -7.57 40.00
N GLY A 46 15.03 -8.58 39.15
CA GLY A 46 15.74 -9.86 39.35
C GLY A 46 15.35 -10.60 40.65
N PRO A 47 15.81 -11.86 40.86
CA PRO A 47 15.61 -12.53 42.13
C PRO A 47 16.53 -11.93 43.19
N VAL A 48 15.96 -11.29 44.20
CA VAL A 48 16.67 -10.93 45.44
C VAL A 48 16.90 -12.21 46.23
N ALA A 49 18.16 -12.61 46.37
CA ALA A 49 18.54 -13.70 47.27
C ALA A 49 18.09 -13.33 48.70
N ARG A 50 17.18 -14.12 49.27
CA ARG A 50 16.80 -14.01 50.69
C ARG A 50 17.98 -14.47 51.54
N GLU A 51 18.62 -13.53 52.24
CA GLU A 51 19.60 -13.82 53.27
C GLU A 51 18.96 -14.59 54.44
N THR A 52 19.46 -15.79 54.71
CA THR A 52 19.28 -16.49 55.99
C THR A 52 20.43 -16.15 56.95
N PRO A 53 20.18 -15.92 58.24
CA PRO A 53 21.24 -15.54 59.18
C PRO A 53 21.84 -16.78 59.88
N HIS A 54 23.08 -17.17 59.56
CA HIS A 54 24.00 -17.65 60.61
C HIS A 54 25.49 -17.62 60.24
N ARG A 55 26.26 -17.47 61.32
CA ARG A 55 27.67 -17.14 61.53
C ARG A 55 28.77 -18.03 60.90
N THR A 56 29.91 -17.34 60.75
CA THR A 56 31.34 -17.67 61.03
C THR A 56 32.25 -18.26 59.95
N ASP A 57 33.35 -17.52 59.78
CA ASP A 57 34.72 -17.87 59.38
C ASP A 57 35.15 -17.63 57.91
N LEU A 58 36.04 -16.63 57.76
CA LEU A 58 36.97 -16.35 56.65
C LEU A 58 38.17 -17.34 56.70
N PRO A 59 39.03 -17.52 55.67
CA PRO A 59 39.44 -16.49 54.70
C PRO A 59 39.79 -16.89 53.24
N ALA A 60 39.85 -15.83 52.42
CA ALA A 60 40.80 -15.52 51.34
C ALA A 60 40.81 -16.27 49.99
N ASP A 61 41.00 -15.44 48.96
CA ASP A 61 41.46 -15.68 47.59
C ASP A 61 40.48 -16.27 46.57
N VAL A 62 39.67 -15.38 45.97
CA VAL A 62 39.27 -15.51 44.56
C VAL A 62 39.33 -14.13 43.91
N GLU A 63 40.22 -13.98 42.93
CA GLU A 63 40.32 -12.82 42.04
C GLU A 63 38.98 -12.57 41.33
N PRO A 64 38.58 -11.31 41.06
CA PRO A 64 37.36 -11.06 40.32
C PRO A 64 37.54 -11.46 38.85
N GLU A 65 36.87 -12.53 38.43
CA GLU A 65 36.66 -12.82 37.01
C GLU A 65 35.90 -11.66 36.33
N PRO A 66 36.21 -11.35 35.07
CA PRO A 66 35.67 -10.19 34.39
C PRO A 66 34.15 -10.35 34.21
N VAL A 67 33.44 -9.27 34.52
CA VAL A 67 32.00 -9.11 34.24
C VAL A 67 31.78 -9.33 32.75
N ALA A 68 31.19 -10.47 32.39
CA ALA A 68 30.80 -10.76 31.02
C ALA A 68 29.81 -9.68 30.55
N GLU A 69 30.23 -8.89 29.57
CA GLU A 69 29.35 -7.97 28.86
C GLU A 69 28.11 -8.72 28.39
N SER A 70 26.94 -8.25 28.83
CA SER A 70 25.64 -8.70 28.32
C SER A 70 25.59 -8.43 26.80
N ARG A 71 25.95 -9.44 26.00
CA ARG A 71 25.77 -9.41 24.54
C ARG A 71 24.28 -9.36 24.23
N VAL A 72 23.79 -8.17 23.90
CA VAL A 72 22.46 -7.98 23.31
C VAL A 72 22.42 -8.79 22.02
N ALA A 73 21.56 -9.81 21.96
CA ALA A 73 21.37 -10.59 20.75
C ALA A 73 21.04 -9.66 19.56
N PRO A 74 21.69 -9.80 18.40
CA PRO A 74 21.50 -8.89 17.28
C PRO A 74 20.05 -8.95 16.78
N SER A 75 19.33 -7.84 16.88
CA SER A 75 17.96 -7.70 16.38
C SER A 75 17.98 -7.44 14.88
N LEU A 76 17.11 -8.12 14.13
CA LEU A 76 16.86 -7.81 12.73
C LEU A 76 16.01 -6.53 12.64
N THR A 77 16.52 -5.51 11.97
CA THR A 77 15.70 -4.36 11.57
C THR A 77 15.10 -4.66 10.19
N ILE A 78 13.78 -4.56 10.07
CA ILE A 78 13.03 -4.71 8.81
C ILE A 78 12.46 -3.33 8.46
N VAL A 79 12.94 -2.76 7.35
CA VAL A 79 12.42 -1.51 6.80
C VAL A 79 11.51 -1.84 5.63
N TYR A 80 10.33 -1.22 5.55
CA TYR A 80 9.47 -1.34 4.38
C TYR A 80 9.18 0.00 3.72
N GLY A 81 9.05 -0.04 2.40
CA GLY A 81 8.55 1.06 1.58
C GLY A 81 7.34 0.62 0.77
N SER A 82 6.18 1.21 0.99
CA SER A 82 4.92 0.73 0.42
C SER A 82 3.93 1.83 0.07
N GLN A 83 3.41 1.79 -1.16
CA GLN A 83 2.28 2.65 -1.56
C GLN A 83 0.92 2.02 -1.19
N THR A 84 0.71 0.75 -1.56
CA THR A 84 -0.57 0.05 -1.41
C THR A 84 -0.55 -1.00 -0.29
N GLY A 85 0.37 -0.89 0.67
CA GLY A 85 0.49 -1.79 1.82
C GLY A 85 1.05 -3.20 1.55
N ASN A 86 1.35 -3.57 0.30
CA ASN A 86 1.89 -4.89 -0.03
C ASN A 86 3.24 -5.20 0.65
N ALA A 87 4.15 -4.24 0.62
CA ALA A 87 5.48 -4.40 1.23
C ALA A 87 5.39 -4.40 2.77
N LYS A 88 4.51 -3.55 3.34
CA LYS A 88 4.19 -3.54 4.77
C LYS A 88 3.74 -4.92 5.23
N ARG A 89 2.75 -5.51 4.56
CA ARG A 89 2.21 -6.84 4.90
C ARG A 89 3.29 -7.91 4.90
N VAL A 90 4.14 -7.95 3.88
CA VAL A 90 5.23 -8.93 3.80
C VAL A 90 6.26 -8.72 4.91
N ALA A 91 6.58 -7.46 5.25
CA ALA A 91 7.49 -7.13 6.34
C ALA A 91 6.92 -7.56 7.71
N GLU A 92 5.64 -7.31 7.98
CA GLU A 92 4.96 -7.72 9.22
C GLU A 92 4.88 -9.25 9.35
N GLN A 93 4.56 -9.95 8.26
CA GLN A 93 4.58 -11.42 8.22
C GLN A 93 5.98 -11.97 8.49
N TRP A 94 7.03 -11.34 7.95
CA TRP A 94 8.39 -11.76 8.20
C TRP A 94 8.83 -11.52 9.65
N ALA A 95 8.43 -10.40 10.23
CA ALA A 95 8.70 -10.10 11.63
C ALA A 95 8.06 -11.16 12.56
N ALA A 96 6.78 -11.47 12.35
CA ALA A 96 6.09 -12.52 13.11
C ALA A 96 6.81 -13.88 12.97
N GLN A 97 7.32 -14.19 11.78
CA GLN A 97 8.10 -15.40 11.55
C GLN A 97 9.45 -15.40 12.30
N ILE A 98 10.18 -14.28 12.29
CA ILE A 98 11.44 -14.10 13.03
C ILE A 98 11.20 -14.23 14.54
N GLU A 99 10.15 -13.62 15.07
CA GLU A 99 9.74 -13.72 16.47
C GLU A 99 9.38 -15.16 16.86
N SER A 100 8.63 -15.86 16.01
CA SER A 100 8.29 -17.28 16.23
C SER A 100 9.53 -18.20 16.24
N ALA A 101 10.59 -17.81 15.52
CA ALA A 101 11.87 -18.50 15.53
C ALA A 101 12.71 -18.21 16.79
N GLY A 102 12.24 -17.33 17.69
CA GLY A 102 12.91 -16.94 18.93
C GLY A 102 13.92 -15.79 18.77
N LEU A 103 13.88 -15.08 17.63
CA LEU A 103 14.75 -13.96 17.31
C LEU A 103 14.00 -12.63 17.56
N ARG A 104 14.73 -11.52 17.69
CA ARG A 104 14.12 -10.18 17.82
C ARG A 104 14.03 -9.50 16.45
N ALA A 105 12.84 -8.98 16.12
CA ALA A 105 12.62 -8.17 14.93
C ALA A 105 12.16 -6.76 15.32
N ARG A 106 12.54 -5.76 14.54
CA ARG A 106 12.05 -4.38 14.61
C ARG A 106 11.54 -3.98 13.24
N VAL A 107 10.23 -3.72 13.10
CA VAL A 107 9.62 -3.31 11.81
C VAL A 107 9.42 -1.80 11.80
N LEU A 108 9.92 -1.13 10.77
CA LEU A 108 9.80 0.31 10.59
C LEU A 108 9.39 0.64 9.14
N ARG A 109 8.51 1.62 8.99
CA ARG A 109 8.29 2.27 7.68
C ARG A 109 9.53 3.11 7.33
N ALA A 110 9.84 3.25 6.05
CA ALA A 110 11.08 3.90 5.61
C ALA A 110 11.23 5.36 6.05
N ASP A 111 10.14 6.13 6.18
CA ASP A 111 10.12 7.51 6.68
C ASP A 111 10.27 7.61 8.20
N ALA A 112 9.81 6.58 8.93
CA ALA A 112 9.94 6.44 10.37
C ALA A 112 11.30 5.86 10.78
N TYR A 113 12.10 5.37 9.83
CA TYR A 113 13.41 4.78 10.09
C TYR A 113 14.45 5.86 10.47
N PRO A 114 15.06 5.80 11.67
CA PRO A 114 16.06 6.79 12.07
C PRO A 114 17.37 6.59 11.30
N LEU A 115 17.55 7.32 10.19
CA LEU A 115 18.66 7.17 9.25
C LEU A 115 20.07 7.21 9.89
N ARG A 116 20.21 7.89 11.03
CA ARG A 116 21.48 7.97 11.79
C ARG A 116 21.90 6.63 12.38
N GLU A 117 20.96 5.72 12.63
CA GLU A 117 21.19 4.38 13.19
C GLU A 117 21.78 3.41 12.15
N LEU A 118 21.68 3.72 10.84
CA LEU A 118 22.09 2.80 9.77
C LEU A 118 23.55 2.33 9.87
N LYS A 119 24.44 3.20 10.35
CA LYS A 119 25.87 2.88 10.55
C LYS A 119 26.10 1.84 11.66
N ASP A 120 25.16 1.72 12.59
CA ASP A 120 25.26 0.86 13.78
C ASP A 120 24.49 -0.46 13.57
N GLU A 121 23.63 -0.54 12.55
CA GLU A 121 22.89 -1.75 12.17
C GLU A 121 23.82 -2.92 11.80
N LYS A 122 23.42 -4.12 12.22
CA LYS A 122 24.13 -5.37 11.90
C LYS A 122 23.36 -6.25 10.93
N LEU A 123 22.03 -6.22 10.99
CA LEU A 123 21.13 -7.02 10.16
C LEU A 123 19.98 -6.15 9.68
N LEU A 124 19.90 -5.92 8.36
CA LEU A 124 18.85 -5.12 7.73
C LEU A 124 18.10 -5.93 6.67
N GLY A 125 16.80 -6.11 6.87
CA GLY A 125 15.89 -6.57 5.84
C GLY A 125 15.18 -5.38 5.21
N VAL A 126 15.10 -5.29 3.89
CA VAL A 126 14.27 -4.28 3.22
C VAL A 126 13.23 -4.93 2.32
N VAL A 127 11.97 -4.55 2.49
CA VAL A 127 10.86 -4.94 1.61
C VAL A 127 10.32 -3.68 0.95
N ILE A 128 10.51 -3.52 -0.36
CA ILE A 128 10.20 -2.25 -1.02
C ILE A 128 9.54 -2.46 -2.39
N SER A 129 8.49 -1.69 -2.65
CA SER A 129 7.80 -1.67 -3.94
C SER A 129 8.36 -0.62 -4.89
N THR A 130 8.38 -0.90 -6.20
CA THR A 130 8.57 0.11 -7.24
C THR A 130 7.24 0.74 -7.62
N GLN A 131 7.20 2.07 -7.78
CA GLN A 131 6.04 2.84 -8.23
C GLN A 131 6.26 3.43 -9.63
N GLY A 132 5.16 3.53 -10.40
CA GLY A 132 5.12 4.19 -11.71
C GLY A 132 6.26 3.80 -12.64
N GLU A 133 7.13 4.77 -12.95
CA GLU A 133 8.24 4.66 -13.91
C GLU A 133 9.58 4.32 -13.23
N GLY A 134 9.57 3.58 -12.13
CA GLY A 134 10.81 3.20 -11.42
C GLY A 134 11.14 4.05 -10.19
N ASP A 135 10.17 4.78 -9.67
CA ASP A 135 10.32 5.63 -8.49
C ASP A 135 10.06 4.84 -7.20
N PRO A 136 10.78 5.13 -6.10
CA PRO A 136 10.45 4.55 -4.81
C PRO A 136 9.08 5.05 -4.31
N PRO A 137 8.43 4.33 -3.39
CA PRO A 137 7.20 4.80 -2.75
C PRO A 137 7.47 6.08 -1.98
N GLU A 138 6.43 6.90 -1.78
CA GLU A 138 6.63 8.24 -1.20
C GLU A 138 7.22 8.18 0.22
N ASP A 139 6.85 7.16 1.00
CA ASP A 139 7.40 6.87 2.33
C ASP A 139 8.91 6.57 2.33
N SER A 140 9.52 6.37 1.17
CA SER A 140 10.91 5.92 1.05
C SER A 140 11.84 6.99 0.47
N PHE A 141 11.34 8.16 0.05
CA PHE A 141 12.18 9.20 -0.56
C PHE A 141 13.34 9.63 0.34
N GLY A 142 13.09 9.85 1.63
CA GLY A 142 14.13 10.26 2.59
C GLY A 142 15.25 9.23 2.75
N LEU A 143 14.92 7.94 2.66
CA LEU A 143 15.91 6.86 2.71
C LEU A 143 16.84 6.89 1.48
N PHE A 144 16.26 7.03 0.27
CA PHE A 144 17.06 7.11 -0.96
C PHE A 144 17.94 8.36 -1.00
N GLU A 145 17.40 9.52 -0.61
CA GLU A 145 18.19 10.76 -0.54
C GLU A 145 19.39 10.63 0.41
N PHE A 146 19.18 10.01 1.57
CA PHE A 146 20.26 9.78 2.52
C PHE A 146 21.34 8.84 1.98
N LEU A 147 20.95 7.75 1.33
CA LEU A 147 21.86 6.75 0.77
C LEU A 147 22.63 7.28 -0.45
N ASP A 148 21.98 8.06 -1.31
CA ASP A 148 22.61 8.67 -2.49
C ASP A 148 23.46 9.90 -2.12
N GLY A 149 23.20 10.49 -0.95
CA GLY A 149 23.89 11.67 -0.45
C GLY A 149 25.33 11.42 0.04
N ARG A 150 26.10 12.51 0.15
CA ARG A 150 27.50 12.48 0.67
C ARG A 150 27.61 12.08 2.14
N ARG A 151 26.50 12.08 2.88
CA ARG A 151 26.44 11.72 4.31
C ARG A 151 26.17 10.22 4.53
N ALA A 152 26.01 9.44 3.46
CA ALA A 152 25.83 8.00 3.56
C ALA A 152 27.03 7.36 4.28
N PRO A 153 26.81 6.56 5.33
CA PRO A 153 27.88 5.95 6.09
C PRO A 153 28.51 4.76 5.34
N ASN A 154 29.71 4.36 5.76
CA ASN A 154 30.27 3.08 5.38
C ASN A 154 29.55 1.96 6.17
N LEU A 155 29.16 0.90 5.47
CA LEU A 155 28.31 -0.20 5.95
C LEU A 155 29.05 -1.55 6.01
N ALA A 156 30.38 -1.57 6.11
CA ALA A 156 31.19 -2.79 6.14
C ALA A 156 30.79 -3.82 7.22
N GLY A 157 30.11 -3.39 8.28
CA GLY A 157 29.62 -4.26 9.37
C GLY A 157 28.15 -4.69 9.25
N LEU A 158 27.46 -4.29 8.18
CA LEU A 158 26.05 -4.57 7.95
C LEU A 158 25.88 -5.77 7.03
N LYS A 159 25.03 -6.71 7.40
CA LYS A 159 24.50 -7.71 6.46
C LYS A 159 23.05 -7.37 6.10
N PHE A 160 22.68 -7.51 4.84
CA PHE A 160 21.36 -7.11 4.37
C PHE A 160 20.73 -8.06 3.35
N ALA A 161 19.40 -7.95 3.19
CA ALA A 161 18.66 -8.57 2.10
C ALA A 161 17.53 -7.66 1.63
N VAL A 162 17.26 -7.65 0.32
CA VAL A 162 16.19 -6.85 -0.30
C VAL A 162 15.19 -7.77 -1.00
N LEU A 163 13.91 -7.58 -0.67
CA LEU A 163 12.77 -8.12 -1.41
C LEU A 163 12.14 -6.98 -2.21
N ALA A 164 12.29 -7.03 -3.53
CA ALA A 164 11.83 -6.01 -4.46
C ALA A 164 10.45 -6.40 -5.00
N LEU A 165 9.43 -5.59 -4.74
CA LEU A 165 8.07 -5.80 -5.25
C LEU A 165 7.87 -4.94 -6.51
N GLY A 166 7.35 -5.54 -7.57
CA GLY A 166 7.02 -4.86 -8.81
C GLY A 166 5.90 -5.56 -9.58
N ASP A 167 5.61 -5.07 -10.78
CA ASP A 167 4.71 -5.71 -11.75
C ASP A 167 5.44 -5.78 -13.09
N SER A 168 5.64 -6.99 -13.62
CA SER A 168 6.42 -7.21 -14.84
C SER A 168 5.75 -6.67 -16.12
N SER A 169 4.51 -6.19 -16.02
CA SER A 169 3.86 -5.44 -17.10
C SER A 169 4.38 -4.01 -17.25
N TYR A 170 5.14 -3.50 -16.28
CA TYR A 170 5.79 -2.19 -16.34
C TYR A 170 7.25 -2.30 -16.80
N PRO A 171 7.78 -1.33 -17.56
CA PRO A 171 9.15 -1.37 -18.06
C PRO A 171 10.22 -1.43 -16.95
N GLN A 172 9.96 -0.77 -15.81
CA GLN A 172 10.90 -0.61 -14.70
C GLN A 172 10.62 -1.63 -13.58
N PHE A 173 10.46 -2.90 -13.96
CA PHE A 173 10.17 -3.99 -13.01
C PHE A 173 11.22 -4.05 -11.90
N CYS A 174 10.78 -3.98 -10.63
CA CYS A 174 11.63 -4.04 -9.43
C CYS A 174 12.80 -3.04 -9.35
N ALA A 175 12.82 -2.01 -10.21
CA ALA A 175 13.95 -1.07 -10.36
C ALA A 175 14.41 -0.43 -9.04
N VAL A 176 13.49 -0.08 -8.16
CA VAL A 176 13.79 0.54 -6.85
C VAL A 176 14.53 -0.42 -5.93
N GLY A 177 14.09 -1.69 -5.87
CA GLY A 177 14.76 -2.71 -5.08
C GLY A 177 16.16 -3.01 -5.59
N HIS A 178 16.36 -3.03 -6.92
CA HIS A 178 17.69 -3.17 -7.52
C HIS A 178 18.61 -2.00 -7.20
N ARG A 179 18.11 -0.76 -7.33
CA ARG A 179 18.88 0.44 -6.97
C ARG A 179 19.30 0.42 -5.51
N LEU A 180 18.39 0.07 -4.60
CA LEU A 180 18.68 0.00 -3.17
C LEU A 180 19.69 -1.09 -2.83
N ASP A 181 19.51 -2.29 -3.39
CA ASP A 181 20.43 -3.41 -3.19
C ASP A 181 21.85 -3.08 -3.68
N ALA A 182 21.96 -2.51 -4.89
CA ALA A 182 23.23 -2.07 -5.43
C ALA A 182 23.89 -1.03 -4.52
N ARG A 183 23.11 -0.03 -4.08
CA ARG A 183 23.63 1.07 -3.27
C ARG A 183 24.11 0.63 -1.89
N LEU A 184 23.39 -0.26 -1.20
CA LEU A 184 23.83 -0.80 0.09
C LEU A 184 25.15 -1.56 -0.03
N ALA A 185 25.32 -2.33 -1.11
CA ALA A 185 26.57 -3.04 -1.36
C ALA A 185 27.73 -2.11 -1.73
N GLU A 186 27.49 -1.06 -2.53
CA GLU A 186 28.50 -0.02 -2.82
C GLU A 186 29.00 0.67 -1.55
N LEU A 187 28.13 0.84 -0.55
CA LEU A 187 28.48 1.40 0.75
C LEU A 187 29.23 0.40 1.66
N GLY A 188 29.41 -0.85 1.23
CA GLY A 188 30.21 -1.87 1.91
C GLY A 188 29.40 -2.98 2.61
N ALA A 189 28.07 -2.96 2.55
CA ALA A 189 27.25 -3.98 3.20
C ALA A 189 27.34 -5.35 2.51
N GLU A 190 27.25 -6.43 3.28
CA GLU A 190 27.29 -7.82 2.79
C GLU A 190 25.87 -8.34 2.48
N ARG A 191 25.65 -8.90 1.29
CA ARG A 191 24.37 -9.53 0.93
C ARG A 191 24.21 -10.88 1.61
N LEU A 192 23.15 -11.04 2.42
CA LEU A 192 22.72 -12.34 2.97
C LEU A 192 22.03 -13.21 1.92
N HIS A 193 21.38 -12.57 0.97
CA HIS A 193 20.62 -13.19 -0.11
C HIS A 193 20.64 -12.24 -1.31
N ALA A 194 20.60 -12.79 -2.52
CA ALA A 194 20.47 -11.97 -3.73
C ALA A 194 19.15 -11.16 -3.69
N CYS A 195 19.15 -9.95 -4.25
CA CYS A 195 17.92 -9.18 -4.42
C CYS A 195 16.88 -10.04 -5.12
N THR A 196 15.73 -10.23 -4.48
CA THR A 196 14.69 -11.12 -4.95
C THR A 196 13.55 -10.30 -5.53
N GLU A 197 13.27 -10.51 -6.81
CA GLU A 197 12.19 -9.86 -7.54
C GLU A 197 10.86 -10.57 -7.30
N VAL A 198 9.82 -9.80 -7.03
CA VAL A 198 8.48 -10.29 -6.73
C VAL A 198 7.49 -9.61 -7.67
N ASP A 199 6.80 -10.41 -8.48
CA ASP A 199 5.69 -9.97 -9.33
C ASP A 199 4.37 -9.97 -8.52
N VAL A 200 3.21 -9.84 -9.18
CA VAL A 200 1.88 -9.80 -8.53
C VAL A 200 1.57 -11.01 -7.64
N ASP A 201 2.21 -12.17 -7.87
CA ASP A 201 2.15 -13.40 -7.07
C ASP A 201 3.03 -13.30 -5.82
N ILE A 202 2.79 -12.28 -5.00
CA ILE A 202 3.71 -11.89 -3.93
C ILE A 202 4.07 -13.06 -3.01
N GLU A 203 3.06 -13.80 -2.56
CA GLU A 203 3.26 -14.84 -1.55
C GLU A 203 4.05 -16.06 -2.07
N ALA A 204 3.93 -16.38 -3.36
CA ALA A 204 4.63 -17.51 -3.97
C ALA A 204 6.16 -17.34 -3.93
N VAL A 205 6.64 -16.09 -3.95
CA VAL A 205 8.07 -15.75 -3.87
C VAL A 205 8.45 -15.31 -2.45
N ALA A 206 7.61 -14.52 -1.79
CA ALA A 206 7.91 -13.97 -0.48
C ALA A 206 7.98 -15.06 0.61
N ALA A 207 7.09 -16.06 0.58
CA ALA A 207 7.11 -17.14 1.58
C ALA A 207 8.43 -17.94 1.60
N PRO A 208 8.91 -18.51 0.47
CA PRO A 208 10.19 -19.22 0.48
C PRO A 208 11.37 -18.28 0.79
N TRP A 209 11.33 -17.03 0.34
CA TRP A 209 12.35 -16.03 0.66
C TRP A 209 12.44 -15.75 2.17
N ARG A 210 11.30 -15.54 2.85
CA ARG A 210 11.25 -15.34 4.30
C ARG A 210 11.76 -16.58 5.04
N ASN A 211 11.35 -17.77 4.60
CA ASN A 211 11.80 -19.04 5.19
C ASN A 211 13.32 -19.20 5.13
N ASP A 212 13.93 -19.00 3.95
CA ASP A 212 15.37 -19.12 3.75
C ASP A 212 16.14 -18.09 4.59
N LEU A 213 15.72 -16.82 4.55
CA LEU A 213 16.39 -15.77 5.33
C LEU A 213 16.23 -15.95 6.84
N THR A 214 15.06 -16.38 7.32
CA THR A 214 14.87 -16.69 8.75
C THR A 214 15.84 -17.81 9.18
N ALA A 215 16.05 -18.83 8.35
CA ALA A 215 17.02 -19.88 8.63
C ALA A 215 18.48 -19.36 8.65
N ARG A 216 18.85 -18.53 7.66
CA ARG A 216 20.19 -17.90 7.61
C ARG A 216 20.46 -16.99 8.80
N ILE A 217 19.51 -16.14 9.16
CA ILE A 217 19.64 -15.22 10.30
C ILE A 217 19.77 -16.00 11.60
N LYS A 218 18.99 -17.08 11.76
CA LYS A 218 19.11 -17.97 12.91
C LYS A 218 20.51 -18.59 13.01
N ALA A 219 21.12 -18.95 11.88
CA ALA A 219 22.48 -19.51 11.84
C ALA A 219 23.58 -18.47 12.16
N LEU A 220 23.31 -17.17 12.03
CA LEU A 220 24.24 -16.10 12.38
C LEU A 220 24.29 -15.78 13.88
N GLN A 221 23.30 -16.23 14.66
CA GLN A 221 23.30 -16.01 16.09
C GLN A 221 24.05 -17.14 16.83
N PRO A 222 24.91 -16.81 17.81
CA PRO A 222 25.51 -17.82 18.67
C PRO A 222 24.41 -18.56 19.43
N SER A 223 24.46 -19.89 19.42
CA SER A 223 23.53 -20.77 20.12
C SER A 223 23.48 -20.41 21.59
N THR A 224 22.45 -19.68 22.01
CA THR A 224 22.13 -19.47 23.41
C THR A 224 21.01 -20.44 23.75
N ASP A 225 21.39 -21.61 24.26
CA ASP A 225 20.46 -22.50 24.97
C ASP A 225 20.07 -21.82 26.28
N LEU A 226 19.08 -20.93 26.22
CA LEU A 226 18.37 -20.48 27.39
C LEU A 226 17.13 -21.36 27.57
N PRO A 227 16.86 -21.86 28.79
CA PRO A 227 15.64 -22.61 29.07
C PRO A 227 14.43 -21.70 28.80
N ARG A 228 13.66 -22.07 27.77
CA ARG A 228 12.38 -21.42 27.45
C ARG A 228 11.42 -21.68 28.61
N ALA A 229 11.15 -20.65 29.42
CA ALA A 229 9.94 -20.66 30.23
C ALA A 229 8.74 -20.68 29.28
N SER A 230 7.95 -21.75 29.35
CA SER A 230 6.72 -21.90 28.60
C SER A 230 5.68 -20.90 29.11
N VAL A 231 5.67 -19.69 28.54
CA VAL A 231 4.52 -18.81 28.68
C VAL A 231 3.39 -19.44 27.88
N THR A 232 2.43 -20.04 28.57
CA THR A 232 1.18 -20.47 27.92
C THR A 232 0.52 -19.22 27.35
N PRO A 233 0.34 -19.10 26.02
CA PRO A 233 -0.35 -17.97 25.46
C PRO A 233 -1.76 -17.95 26.04
N LEU A 234 -2.15 -16.86 26.70
CA LEU A 234 -3.53 -16.61 27.05
C LEU A 234 -4.31 -16.58 25.74
N ARG A 235 -5.14 -17.62 25.54
CA ARG A 235 -5.94 -17.82 24.33
C ARG A 235 -6.86 -16.60 24.19
N ARG A 236 -6.50 -15.65 23.31
CA ARG A 236 -7.40 -14.60 22.85
C ARG A 236 -8.66 -15.30 22.33
N ALA A 237 -9.83 -14.90 22.82
CA ALA A 237 -11.06 -15.23 22.13
C ALA A 237 -10.92 -14.76 20.68
N PRO A 238 -11.31 -15.56 19.67
CA PRO A 238 -11.24 -15.12 18.28
C PRO A 238 -12.09 -13.87 18.13
N SER A 239 -11.45 -12.73 17.87
CA SER A 239 -12.13 -11.56 17.34
C SER A 239 -12.82 -11.97 16.03
N PRO A 240 -14.01 -11.42 15.71
CA PRO A 240 -14.55 -11.58 14.36
C PRO A 240 -13.47 -11.16 13.35
N PRO A 241 -13.35 -11.85 12.19
CA PRO A 241 -12.36 -11.50 11.19
C PRO A 241 -12.57 -10.03 10.82
N ALA A 242 -11.50 -9.23 10.98
CA ALA A 242 -11.53 -7.85 10.53
C ALA A 242 -11.75 -7.86 9.02
N VAL A 243 -12.64 -7.00 8.52
CA VAL A 243 -12.78 -6.83 7.06
C VAL A 243 -11.47 -6.26 6.54
N ASP A 244 -10.83 -7.00 5.67
CA ASP A 244 -9.54 -6.66 5.09
C ASP A 244 -9.50 -7.06 3.62
N ARG A 245 -8.33 -6.91 3.00
CA ARG A 245 -8.14 -7.27 1.60
C ARG A 245 -8.47 -8.74 1.32
N ASP A 246 -8.07 -9.66 2.19
CA ASP A 246 -8.20 -11.10 1.96
C ASP A 246 -9.58 -11.62 2.42
N HIS A 247 -10.24 -10.86 3.31
CA HIS A 247 -11.60 -11.06 3.79
C HIS A 247 -12.47 -9.83 3.49
N PRO A 248 -12.76 -9.53 2.20
CA PRO A 248 -13.52 -8.35 1.80
C PRO A 248 -15.00 -8.47 2.18
N ALA A 249 -15.63 -7.34 2.50
CA ALA A 249 -17.07 -7.25 2.71
C ALA A 249 -17.83 -7.29 1.39
N SER A 250 -19.09 -7.73 1.43
CA SER A 250 -20.01 -7.60 0.30
C SER A 250 -20.76 -6.28 0.41
N LEU A 251 -20.65 -5.41 -0.60
CA LEU A 251 -21.36 -4.13 -0.67
C LEU A 251 -22.38 -4.16 -1.79
N THR A 252 -23.57 -3.61 -1.54
CA THR A 252 -24.65 -3.53 -2.51
C THR A 252 -24.61 -2.18 -3.22
N LEU A 253 -24.79 -2.19 -4.54
CA LEU A 253 -24.92 -0.97 -5.33
C LEU A 253 -26.29 -0.31 -5.05
N LEU A 254 -26.24 0.94 -4.61
CA LEU A 254 -27.40 1.79 -4.37
C LEU A 254 -27.78 2.58 -5.62
N ALA A 255 -26.78 3.19 -6.27
CA ALA A 255 -26.98 3.98 -7.47
C ALA A 255 -25.80 3.88 -8.43
N GLN A 256 -26.12 3.96 -9.73
CA GLN A 256 -25.15 4.07 -10.79
C GLN A 256 -25.62 5.12 -11.81
N GLN A 257 -24.78 6.12 -12.06
CA GLN A 257 -25.08 7.18 -13.01
C GLN A 257 -23.90 7.44 -13.94
N ARG A 258 -24.17 7.54 -15.25
CA ARG A 258 -23.19 8.10 -16.20
C ARG A 258 -23.12 9.62 -16.02
N ILE A 259 -21.95 10.14 -15.67
CA ILE A 259 -21.73 11.56 -15.31
C ILE A 259 -20.98 12.36 -16.38
N VAL A 260 -20.91 11.82 -17.59
CA VAL A 260 -20.40 12.50 -18.80
C VAL A 260 -21.53 12.70 -19.79
N GLY A 261 -21.41 13.74 -20.63
CA GLY A 261 -22.38 14.06 -21.67
C GLY A 261 -22.51 12.97 -22.73
N ARG A 262 -23.64 13.01 -23.46
CA ARG A 262 -23.99 12.07 -24.55
C ARG A 262 -22.89 11.91 -25.60
N HIS A 263 -22.13 12.97 -25.86
CA HIS A 263 -21.09 13.01 -26.90
C HIS A 263 -19.67 12.85 -26.35
N SER A 264 -19.51 12.49 -25.07
CA SER A 264 -18.21 12.15 -24.51
C SER A 264 -17.66 10.89 -25.17
N GLU A 265 -16.36 10.88 -25.44
CA GLU A 265 -15.63 9.69 -25.88
C GLU A 265 -15.32 8.73 -24.72
N LYS A 266 -15.56 9.16 -23.49
CA LYS A 266 -15.39 8.36 -22.28
C LYS A 266 -16.73 7.83 -21.79
N ASP A 267 -16.66 6.88 -20.87
CA ASP A 267 -17.80 6.40 -20.10
C ASP A 267 -17.45 6.46 -18.62
N VAL A 268 -17.61 7.65 -18.03
CA VAL A 268 -17.35 7.86 -16.61
C VAL A 268 -18.64 7.72 -15.82
N ARG A 269 -18.60 6.89 -14.77
CA ARG A 269 -19.74 6.58 -13.91
C ARG A 269 -19.50 6.99 -12.47
N HIS A 270 -20.55 7.53 -11.86
CA HIS A 270 -20.70 7.64 -10.42
C HIS A 270 -21.37 6.39 -9.90
N LEU A 271 -20.79 5.75 -8.88
CA LEU A 271 -21.32 4.55 -8.24
C LEU A 271 -21.45 4.82 -6.75
N GLU A 272 -22.55 4.41 -6.14
CA GLU A 272 -22.83 4.54 -4.71
C GLU A 272 -23.06 3.15 -4.12
N PHE A 273 -22.36 2.80 -3.04
CA PHE A 273 -22.46 1.50 -2.38
C PHE A 273 -22.83 1.65 -0.90
N ASP A 274 -23.67 0.74 -0.41
CA ASP A 274 -24.09 0.67 0.99
C ASP A 274 -22.99 0.08 1.89
N LEU A 275 -22.69 0.77 3.00
CA LEU A 275 -21.75 0.35 4.04
C LEU A 275 -22.42 -0.11 5.35
N ALA A 276 -23.72 0.11 5.55
CA ALA A 276 -24.37 0.03 6.87
C ALA A 276 -24.15 -1.32 7.58
N ALA A 277 -24.17 -2.43 6.83
CA ALA A 277 -23.95 -3.79 7.35
C ALA A 277 -22.52 -4.32 7.13
N SER A 278 -21.63 -3.54 6.53
CA SER A 278 -20.31 -4.00 6.11
C SER A 278 -19.26 -3.99 7.22
N GLY A 279 -19.45 -3.14 8.25
CA GLY A 279 -18.42 -2.86 9.26
C GLY A 279 -17.22 -2.05 8.74
N LEU A 280 -17.23 -1.64 7.46
CA LEU A 280 -16.21 -0.78 6.89
C LEU A 280 -16.37 0.66 7.37
N ARG A 281 -15.23 1.34 7.54
CA ARG A 281 -15.14 2.77 7.77
C ARG A 281 -14.03 3.31 6.87
N TYR A 282 -14.22 4.53 6.41
CA TYR A 282 -13.24 5.21 5.57
C TYR A 282 -13.21 6.71 5.90
N GLU A 283 -12.12 7.35 5.53
CA GLU A 283 -11.96 8.80 5.57
C GLU A 283 -11.75 9.35 4.14
N PRO A 284 -12.10 10.62 3.88
CA PRO A 284 -11.79 11.25 2.61
C PRO A 284 -10.32 11.09 2.23
N GLY A 285 -10.08 10.61 1.01
CA GLY A 285 -8.74 10.31 0.49
C GLY A 285 -8.34 8.84 0.56
N ASP A 286 -9.10 8.00 1.26
CA ASP A 286 -8.97 6.54 1.15
C ASP A 286 -9.36 6.02 -0.23
N ALA A 287 -8.93 4.80 -0.52
CA ALA A 287 -9.36 4.05 -1.69
C ALA A 287 -10.25 2.87 -1.29
N LEU A 288 -11.25 2.58 -2.11
CA LEU A 288 -12.01 1.34 -2.02
C LEU A 288 -11.38 0.31 -2.96
N GLY A 289 -10.88 -0.79 -2.41
CA GLY A 289 -10.40 -1.93 -3.17
C GLY A 289 -11.53 -2.87 -3.52
N ILE A 290 -11.76 -3.13 -4.80
CA ILE A 290 -12.79 -4.04 -5.29
C ILE A 290 -12.14 -5.27 -5.90
N TRP A 291 -12.55 -6.45 -5.44
CA TRP A 291 -12.23 -7.73 -6.08
C TRP A 291 -13.18 -7.95 -7.26
N PRO A 292 -12.68 -7.92 -8.51
CA PRO A 292 -13.55 -8.12 -9.65
C PRO A 292 -13.96 -9.58 -9.78
N ARG A 293 -15.19 -9.82 -10.25
CA ARG A 293 -15.61 -11.10 -10.82
C ARG A 293 -15.67 -10.95 -12.34
N GLN A 294 -14.86 -11.73 -13.06
CA GLN A 294 -14.84 -11.69 -14.51
C GLN A 294 -16.13 -12.31 -15.08
N PRO A 295 -16.68 -11.75 -16.18
CA PRO A 295 -17.93 -12.25 -16.75
C PRO A 295 -17.81 -13.68 -17.28
N ASP A 296 -18.88 -14.45 -17.18
CA ASP A 296 -18.94 -15.83 -17.69
C ASP A 296 -18.58 -15.92 -19.18
N ALA A 297 -18.94 -14.93 -19.99
CA ALA A 297 -18.56 -14.87 -21.40
C ALA A 297 -17.03 -14.81 -21.62
N VAL A 298 -16.28 -14.17 -20.73
CA VAL A 298 -14.81 -14.14 -20.78
C VAL A 298 -14.24 -15.49 -20.38
N VAL A 299 -14.81 -16.10 -19.32
CA VAL A 299 -14.44 -17.44 -18.86
C VAL A 299 -14.63 -18.47 -19.98
N ASP A 300 -15.79 -18.44 -20.64
CA ASP A 300 -16.12 -19.34 -21.75
C ASP A 300 -15.20 -19.13 -22.95
N ASP A 301 -14.83 -17.88 -23.25
CA ASP A 301 -13.89 -17.58 -24.33
C ASP A 301 -12.49 -18.14 -24.06
N VAL A 302 -11.99 -18.01 -22.82
CA VAL A 302 -10.71 -18.59 -22.41
C VAL A 302 -10.75 -20.12 -22.49
N LEU A 303 -11.80 -20.75 -21.97
CA LEU A 303 -11.96 -22.21 -22.04
C LEU A 303 -12.01 -22.71 -23.48
N ALA A 304 -12.81 -22.07 -24.33
CA ALA A 304 -12.89 -22.39 -25.75
C ALA A 304 -11.54 -22.20 -26.47
N ALA A 305 -10.83 -21.11 -26.18
CA ALA A 305 -9.51 -20.83 -26.75
C ALA A 305 -8.45 -21.87 -26.33
N ALA A 306 -8.54 -22.39 -25.11
CA ALA A 306 -7.66 -23.44 -24.59
C ALA A 306 -8.08 -24.87 -24.98
N GLY A 307 -9.27 -25.05 -25.56
CA GLY A 307 -9.84 -26.38 -25.84
C GLY A 307 -10.30 -27.13 -24.59
N LEU A 308 -10.70 -26.41 -23.54
CA LEU A 308 -11.17 -26.93 -22.25
C LEU A 308 -12.67 -26.72 -22.09
N THR A 309 -13.26 -27.41 -21.10
CA THR A 309 -14.68 -27.31 -20.76
C THR A 309 -14.85 -27.01 -19.27
N ARG A 310 -16.03 -26.47 -18.89
CA ARG A 310 -16.39 -26.22 -17.49
C ARG A 310 -16.46 -27.52 -16.68
N GLY A 311 -16.33 -27.42 -15.36
CA GLY A 311 -16.48 -28.53 -14.42
C GLY A 311 -15.20 -29.33 -14.14
N ALA A 312 -14.09 -29.06 -14.85
CA ALA A 312 -12.80 -29.64 -14.51
C ALA A 312 -12.32 -29.11 -13.16
N MET A 313 -12.01 -30.01 -12.22
CA MET A 313 -11.52 -29.66 -10.89
C MET A 313 -10.01 -29.47 -10.91
N VAL A 314 -9.56 -28.29 -10.49
CA VAL A 314 -8.14 -27.89 -10.44
C VAL A 314 -7.74 -27.63 -8.99
N GLU A 315 -6.64 -28.25 -8.57
CA GLU A 315 -5.99 -27.99 -7.29
C GLU A 315 -4.80 -27.04 -7.45
N LEU A 316 -4.80 -25.95 -6.69
CA LEU A 316 -3.72 -24.98 -6.64
C LEU A 316 -3.60 -24.43 -5.23
N ASP A 317 -2.40 -24.46 -4.67
CA ASP A 317 -2.08 -23.99 -3.31
C ASP A 317 -3.01 -24.59 -2.22
N GLY A 318 -3.31 -25.89 -2.35
CA GLY A 318 -4.18 -26.62 -1.42
C GLY A 318 -5.66 -26.27 -1.52
N GLN A 319 -6.06 -25.50 -2.52
CA GLN A 319 -7.46 -25.16 -2.82
C GLN A 319 -7.92 -25.92 -4.07
N GLN A 320 -9.01 -26.67 -3.95
CA GLN A 320 -9.60 -27.40 -5.07
C GLN A 320 -10.87 -26.66 -5.53
N ARG A 321 -10.92 -26.26 -6.80
CA ARG A 321 -12.06 -25.52 -7.38
C ARG A 321 -12.29 -25.92 -8.83
N ALA A 322 -13.49 -25.71 -9.33
CA ALA A 322 -13.76 -25.82 -10.76
C ALA A 322 -12.97 -24.76 -11.54
N ILE A 323 -12.53 -25.09 -12.75
CA ILE A 323 -11.73 -24.19 -13.60
C ILE A 323 -12.44 -22.85 -13.86
N GLU A 324 -13.77 -22.86 -14.04
CA GLU A 324 -14.55 -21.63 -14.22
C GLU A 324 -14.50 -20.72 -12.99
N SER A 325 -14.45 -21.28 -11.78
CA SER A 325 -14.30 -20.48 -10.56
C SER A 325 -12.91 -19.84 -10.50
N TRP A 326 -11.86 -20.60 -10.85
CA TRP A 326 -10.50 -20.05 -10.97
C TRP A 326 -10.45 -18.86 -11.93
N LEU A 327 -11.02 -19.03 -13.14
CA LEU A 327 -11.02 -17.98 -14.17
C LEU A 327 -11.95 -16.81 -13.84
N ALA A 328 -13.03 -17.01 -13.09
CA ALA A 328 -13.94 -15.93 -12.73
C ALA A 328 -13.37 -15.03 -11.62
N GLU A 329 -12.72 -15.60 -10.61
CA GLU A 329 -12.47 -14.90 -9.33
C GLU A 329 -11.00 -14.87 -8.88
N TYR A 330 -10.14 -15.72 -9.44
CA TYR A 330 -8.80 -15.94 -8.86
C TYR A 330 -7.65 -15.77 -9.85
N ARG A 331 -7.90 -15.90 -11.15
CA ARG A 331 -6.91 -15.77 -12.21
C ARG A 331 -7.33 -14.75 -13.25
N GLU A 332 -6.42 -13.88 -13.66
CA GLU A 332 -6.65 -12.89 -14.71
C GLU A 332 -6.89 -13.60 -16.06
N ALA A 333 -8.11 -13.49 -16.56
CA ALA A 333 -8.58 -14.15 -17.77
C ALA A 333 -8.69 -13.19 -18.96
N ILE A 334 -8.38 -11.90 -18.79
CA ILE A 334 -8.43 -10.88 -19.85
C ILE A 334 -7.03 -10.46 -20.26
N ARG A 335 -6.20 -10.01 -19.31
CA ARG A 335 -4.84 -9.50 -19.59
C ARG A 335 -3.81 -10.62 -19.42
N PRO A 336 -2.95 -10.88 -20.43
CA PRO A 336 -1.89 -11.88 -20.28
C PRO A 336 -0.84 -11.41 -19.27
N GLY A 337 -0.15 -12.36 -18.65
CA GLY A 337 1.05 -12.11 -17.85
C GLY A 337 2.29 -12.78 -18.47
N LYS A 338 3.47 -12.47 -17.93
CA LYS A 338 4.74 -13.10 -18.35
C LYS A 338 4.70 -14.62 -18.18
N SER A 339 4.02 -15.14 -17.16
CA SER A 339 3.81 -16.58 -16.92
C SER A 339 3.08 -17.27 -18.08
N LEU A 340 2.03 -16.64 -18.63
CA LEU A 340 1.31 -17.19 -19.79
C LEU A 340 2.19 -17.18 -21.04
N LEU A 341 2.94 -16.10 -21.26
CA LEU A 341 3.91 -16.01 -22.36
C LEU A 341 4.97 -17.13 -22.25
N ALA A 342 5.53 -17.34 -21.07
CA ALA A 342 6.49 -18.40 -20.79
C ALA A 342 5.91 -19.78 -21.08
N ALA A 343 4.71 -20.07 -20.56
CA ALA A 343 4.02 -21.33 -20.81
C ALA A 343 3.73 -21.53 -22.32
N LEU A 344 3.31 -20.50 -23.05
CA LEU A 344 3.10 -20.61 -24.50
C LEU A 344 4.40 -20.88 -25.28
N ALA A 345 5.53 -20.34 -24.81
CA ALA A 345 6.85 -20.49 -25.41
C ALA A 345 7.51 -21.86 -25.14
N GLU A 346 6.97 -22.68 -24.24
CA GLU A 346 7.46 -24.06 -24.03
C GLU A 346 7.26 -24.93 -25.29
N ASP A 347 6.25 -24.63 -26.11
CA ASP A 347 5.98 -25.34 -27.35
C ASP A 347 6.94 -24.90 -28.47
N ASP A 348 7.68 -25.84 -29.05
CA ASP A 348 8.68 -25.56 -30.10
C ASP A 348 8.10 -24.90 -31.35
N ARG A 349 6.80 -25.04 -31.59
CA ARG A 349 6.11 -24.39 -32.71
C ARG A 349 6.02 -22.88 -32.53
N HIS A 350 6.28 -22.36 -31.33
CA HIS A 350 6.20 -20.94 -30.98
C HIS A 350 7.59 -20.32 -30.71
N ALA A 351 8.61 -20.68 -31.48
CA ALA A 351 9.97 -20.17 -31.32
C ALA A 351 10.08 -18.64 -31.21
N ALA A 352 9.24 -17.88 -31.93
CA ALA A 352 9.19 -16.42 -31.84
C ALA A 352 8.84 -15.89 -30.43
N LEU A 353 8.07 -16.64 -29.62
CA LEU A 353 7.78 -16.24 -28.23
C LEU A 353 9.01 -16.37 -27.33
N ARG A 354 9.94 -17.28 -27.63
CA ARG A 354 11.21 -17.41 -26.90
C ARG A 354 12.11 -16.20 -27.15
N GLU A 355 12.11 -15.67 -28.37
CA GLU A 355 12.81 -14.42 -28.69
C GLU A 355 12.24 -13.25 -27.89
N VAL A 356 10.90 -13.17 -27.75
CA VAL A 356 10.25 -12.13 -26.92
C VAL A 356 10.67 -12.29 -25.45
N LEU A 357 10.75 -13.51 -24.92
CA LEU A 357 11.18 -13.75 -23.55
C LEU A 357 12.67 -13.47 -23.31
N ALA A 358 13.51 -13.67 -24.34
CA ALA A 358 14.95 -13.41 -24.27
C ALA A 358 15.28 -11.91 -24.26
N GLU A 359 14.40 -11.06 -24.77
CA GLU A 359 14.55 -9.60 -24.78
C GLU A 359 13.50 -8.92 -23.87
N PRO A 360 13.85 -8.55 -22.62
CA PRO A 360 12.90 -7.95 -21.66
C PRO A 360 12.10 -6.75 -22.20
N SER A 361 12.71 -5.94 -23.07
CA SER A 361 12.07 -4.77 -23.70
C SER A 361 10.91 -5.12 -24.65
N ARG A 362 10.82 -6.37 -25.13
CA ARG A 362 9.74 -6.86 -26.01
C ARG A 362 8.56 -7.47 -25.26
N ILE A 363 8.73 -7.80 -23.98
CA ILE A 363 7.68 -8.44 -23.17
C ILE A 363 6.49 -7.49 -22.99
N ALA A 364 6.72 -6.27 -22.49
CA ALA A 364 5.65 -5.31 -22.24
C ALA A 364 4.85 -4.95 -23.53
N PRO A 365 5.50 -4.65 -24.67
CA PRO A 365 4.80 -4.47 -25.95
C PRO A 365 3.95 -5.69 -26.37
N TRP A 366 4.46 -6.91 -26.18
CA TRP A 366 3.69 -8.12 -26.50
C TRP A 366 2.45 -8.26 -25.61
N LEU A 367 2.61 -8.06 -24.29
CA LEU A 367 1.50 -8.12 -23.32
C LEU A 367 0.43 -7.06 -23.62
N ALA A 368 0.83 -5.86 -24.06
CA ALA A 368 -0.10 -4.79 -24.43
C ALA A 368 -0.85 -5.05 -25.76
N ALA A 369 -0.27 -5.87 -26.65
CA ALA A 369 -0.82 -6.14 -27.99
C ALA A 369 -1.77 -7.33 -28.05
N THR A 370 -2.01 -8.05 -26.94
CA THR A 370 -2.85 -9.26 -26.93
C THR A 370 -3.69 -9.36 -25.66
N SER A 371 -4.69 -10.24 -25.70
CA SER A 371 -5.49 -10.67 -24.54
C SER A 371 -5.26 -12.16 -24.28
N VAL A 372 -5.65 -12.68 -23.12
CA VAL A 372 -5.54 -14.13 -22.83
C VAL A 372 -6.26 -14.97 -23.90
N PRO A 373 -7.53 -14.72 -24.27
CA PRO A 373 -8.18 -15.50 -25.32
C PRO A 373 -7.47 -15.40 -26.68
N ILE A 374 -7.02 -14.19 -27.07
CA ILE A 374 -6.31 -14.00 -28.35
C ILE A 374 -4.98 -14.76 -28.35
N ALA A 375 -4.21 -14.68 -27.27
CA ALA A 375 -2.93 -15.36 -27.14
C ALA A 375 -3.09 -16.89 -27.24
N LEU A 376 -4.08 -17.45 -26.54
CA LEU A 376 -4.38 -18.88 -26.57
C LEU A 376 -4.82 -19.36 -27.96
N ARG A 377 -5.65 -18.57 -28.68
CA ARG A 377 -6.09 -18.90 -30.05
C ARG A 377 -4.95 -18.82 -31.07
N ARG A 378 -4.06 -17.83 -30.94
CA ARG A 378 -2.93 -17.60 -31.85
C ARG A 378 -1.80 -18.61 -31.64
N HIS A 379 -1.57 -19.04 -30.40
CA HIS A 379 -0.49 -19.93 -30.01
C HIS A 379 -1.06 -21.24 -29.42
N ARG A 380 -1.63 -22.09 -30.28
CA ARG A 380 -2.33 -23.31 -29.84
C ARG A 380 -1.37 -24.36 -29.31
N ARG A 381 -1.60 -24.82 -28.08
CA ARG A 381 -0.99 -26.02 -27.50
C ARG A 381 -2.05 -26.88 -26.79
N ALA A 382 -1.69 -28.12 -26.46
CA ALA A 382 -2.53 -28.95 -25.60
C ALA A 382 -2.43 -28.44 -24.15
N TRP A 383 -3.52 -27.89 -23.63
CA TRP A 383 -3.63 -27.43 -22.25
C TRP A 383 -4.28 -28.49 -21.38
N THR A 384 -3.74 -28.71 -20.18
CA THR A 384 -4.53 -29.29 -19.08
C THR A 384 -5.16 -28.15 -18.27
N PRO A 385 -6.27 -28.42 -17.55
CA PRO A 385 -6.86 -27.44 -16.63
C PRO A 385 -5.85 -26.84 -15.65
N GLU A 386 -5.01 -27.67 -15.03
CA GLU A 386 -4.00 -27.25 -14.06
C GLU A 386 -2.91 -26.39 -14.70
N ALA A 387 -2.44 -26.76 -15.89
CA ALA A 387 -1.42 -26.02 -16.61
C ALA A 387 -1.92 -24.62 -17.00
N LEU A 388 -3.17 -24.49 -17.45
CA LEU A 388 -3.75 -23.20 -17.78
C LEU A 388 -3.88 -22.30 -16.54
N VAL A 389 -4.47 -22.83 -15.45
CA VAL A 389 -4.68 -22.05 -14.22
C VAL A 389 -3.34 -21.59 -13.60
N ARG A 390 -2.27 -22.40 -13.70
CA ARG A 390 -0.91 -22.02 -13.26
C ARG A 390 -0.23 -21.01 -14.18
N ALA A 391 -0.54 -21.04 -15.48
CA ALA A 391 0.04 -20.11 -16.44
C ALA A 391 -0.57 -18.70 -16.32
N LEU A 392 -1.81 -18.58 -15.86
CA LEU A 392 -2.47 -17.30 -15.65
C LEU A 392 -2.02 -16.66 -14.33
N ARG A 393 -1.80 -15.34 -14.35
CA ARG A 393 -1.49 -14.58 -13.14
C ARG A 393 -2.72 -14.51 -12.21
N PRO A 394 -2.55 -14.38 -10.88
CA PRO A 394 -3.60 -14.07 -9.94
C PRO A 394 -4.37 -12.83 -10.38
N LEU A 395 -5.68 -12.90 -10.14
CA LEU A 395 -6.52 -11.72 -10.21
C LEU A 395 -6.14 -10.79 -9.05
N THR A 396 -6.08 -9.49 -9.30
CA THR A 396 -5.77 -8.48 -8.29
C THR A 396 -6.96 -7.56 -8.07
N PRO A 397 -7.17 -7.05 -6.85
CA PRO A 397 -8.22 -6.08 -6.60
C PRO A 397 -7.85 -4.76 -7.29
N ARG A 398 -8.86 -3.99 -7.68
CA ARG A 398 -8.67 -2.65 -8.23
C ARG A 398 -9.01 -1.61 -7.18
N LEU A 399 -8.08 -0.71 -6.91
CA LEU A 399 -8.27 0.41 -6.00
C LEU A 399 -8.92 1.58 -6.75
N TYR A 400 -9.91 2.22 -6.11
CA TYR A 400 -10.59 3.41 -6.60
C TYR A 400 -10.56 4.48 -5.51
N SER A 401 -10.06 5.67 -5.78
CA SER A 401 -10.10 6.80 -4.84
C SER A 401 -11.57 7.11 -4.50
N ILE A 402 -11.89 7.14 -3.20
CA ILE A 402 -13.25 7.36 -2.73
C ILE A 402 -13.67 8.80 -3.02
N ALA A 403 -14.87 8.96 -3.59
CA ALA A 403 -15.41 10.22 -4.10
C ALA A 403 -16.44 10.88 -3.17
N SER A 404 -16.48 10.45 -1.91
CA SER A 404 -17.41 10.97 -0.89
C SER A 404 -16.74 11.21 0.45
N SER A 405 -17.38 12.01 1.30
CA SER A 405 -17.15 12.05 2.74
C SER A 405 -18.30 11.34 3.47
N SER A 406 -17.97 10.44 4.40
CA SER A 406 -18.97 9.74 5.23
C SER A 406 -19.77 10.69 6.13
N ARG A 407 -19.29 11.92 6.37
CA ARG A 407 -20.06 12.96 7.07
C ARG A 407 -21.18 13.56 6.22
N GLU A 408 -21.02 13.55 4.90
CA GLU A 408 -22.03 14.04 3.96
C GLU A 408 -23.00 12.94 3.55
N VAL A 409 -22.48 11.73 3.29
CA VAL A 409 -23.26 10.63 2.68
C VAL A 409 -23.66 9.53 3.68
N GLY A 410 -23.25 9.64 4.94
CA GLY A 410 -23.58 8.66 5.98
C GLY A 410 -22.92 7.31 5.72
N ASP A 411 -23.74 6.26 5.68
CA ASP A 411 -23.31 4.87 5.50
C ASP A 411 -23.15 4.49 4.01
N GLU A 412 -22.72 5.43 3.16
CA GLU A 412 -22.48 5.20 1.74
C GLU A 412 -21.00 5.41 1.37
N VAL A 413 -20.53 4.75 0.31
CA VAL A 413 -19.23 5.03 -0.32
C VAL A 413 -19.40 5.25 -1.81
N HIS A 414 -18.88 6.37 -2.31
CA HIS A 414 -19.08 6.79 -3.69
C HIS A 414 -17.78 6.61 -4.47
N LEU A 415 -17.86 6.16 -5.73
CA LEU A 415 -16.73 6.03 -6.64
C LEU A 415 -16.95 6.84 -7.91
N THR A 416 -15.84 7.28 -8.53
CA THR A 416 -15.83 7.84 -9.89
C THR A 416 -15.01 6.93 -10.80
N VAL A 417 -15.67 6.17 -11.67
CA VAL A 417 -15.03 5.08 -12.44
C VAL A 417 -15.06 5.39 -13.93
N ASP A 418 -13.89 5.41 -14.58
CA ASP A 418 -13.80 5.40 -16.05
C ASP A 418 -13.94 3.95 -16.55
N HIS A 419 -14.98 3.68 -17.33
CA HIS A 419 -15.21 2.37 -17.92
C HIS A 419 -14.25 2.16 -19.09
N VAL A 420 -13.23 1.34 -18.83
CA VAL A 420 -12.14 1.08 -19.76
C VAL A 420 -12.64 0.18 -20.88
N GLN A 421 -12.53 0.67 -22.12
CA GLN A 421 -12.88 -0.05 -23.34
C GLN A 421 -11.76 0.12 -24.36
N TYR A 422 -11.37 -0.95 -25.04
CA TYR A 422 -10.31 -0.94 -26.04
C TYR A 422 -10.53 -2.05 -27.08
N ARG A 423 -9.76 -2.03 -28.17
CA ARG A 423 -9.83 -3.06 -29.22
C ARG A 423 -8.47 -3.68 -29.45
N LEU A 424 -8.41 -5.01 -29.52
CA LEU A 424 -7.24 -5.79 -29.91
C LEU A 424 -7.65 -6.72 -31.04
N ASP A 425 -6.90 -6.75 -32.15
CA ASP A 425 -7.23 -7.53 -33.35
C ASP A 425 -8.70 -7.34 -33.83
N GLY A 426 -9.26 -6.13 -33.66
CA GLY A 426 -10.65 -5.85 -34.03
C GLY A 426 -11.70 -6.46 -33.08
N ILE A 427 -11.30 -7.05 -31.96
CA ILE A 427 -12.18 -7.55 -30.91
C ILE A 427 -12.28 -6.49 -29.81
N GLY A 428 -13.51 -6.19 -29.38
CA GLY A 428 -13.75 -5.28 -28.26
C GLY A 428 -13.43 -5.93 -26.93
N HIS A 429 -12.66 -5.24 -26.10
CA HIS A 429 -12.32 -5.64 -24.75
C HIS A 429 -12.74 -4.56 -23.75
N ARG A 430 -12.99 -5.00 -22.52
CA ARG A 430 -13.36 -4.15 -21.38
C ARG A 430 -12.39 -4.40 -20.23
N GLY A 431 -12.22 -3.40 -19.37
CA GLY A 431 -11.34 -3.51 -18.21
C GLY A 431 -11.81 -4.61 -17.25
N THR A 432 -10.87 -5.36 -16.66
CA THR A 432 -11.14 -6.48 -15.75
C THR A 432 -12.03 -6.11 -14.58
N ALA A 433 -11.89 -4.91 -14.02
CA ALA A 433 -12.73 -4.41 -12.93
C ALA A 433 -13.81 -3.42 -13.38
N SER A 434 -13.46 -2.46 -14.24
CA SER A 434 -14.40 -1.42 -14.67
C SER A 434 -15.49 -1.92 -15.61
N GLY A 435 -15.27 -3.02 -16.34
CA GLY A 435 -16.29 -3.68 -17.16
C GLY A 435 -17.43 -4.26 -16.30
N PRO A 436 -17.15 -5.21 -15.37
CA PRO A 436 -18.16 -5.74 -14.46
C PRO A 436 -18.87 -4.65 -13.63
N LEU A 437 -18.15 -3.62 -13.19
CA LEU A 437 -18.77 -2.49 -12.48
C LEU A 437 -19.73 -1.69 -13.35
N ALA A 438 -19.41 -1.47 -14.63
CA ALA A 438 -20.29 -0.80 -15.57
C ALA A 438 -21.51 -1.66 -15.97
N ASP A 439 -21.42 -2.98 -15.82
CA ASP A 439 -22.55 -3.89 -16.06
C ASP A 439 -23.33 -4.22 -14.79
N LEU A 440 -22.93 -3.66 -13.65
CA LEU A 440 -23.57 -3.92 -12.37
C LEU A 440 -25.01 -3.42 -12.45
N GLY A 441 -25.96 -4.36 -12.37
CA GLY A 441 -27.39 -4.08 -12.35
C GLY A 441 -27.81 -3.40 -11.05
N GLU A 442 -29.07 -2.97 -10.99
CA GLU A 442 -29.70 -2.54 -9.74
C GLU A 442 -29.55 -3.67 -8.69
N GLU A 443 -29.17 -3.30 -7.46
CA GLU A 443 -28.86 -4.23 -6.36
C GLU A 443 -27.67 -5.19 -6.57
N GLY A 444 -26.85 -4.98 -7.61
CA GLY A 444 -25.65 -5.78 -7.81
C GLY A 444 -24.64 -5.62 -6.67
N THR A 445 -23.97 -6.70 -6.30
CA THR A 445 -23.02 -6.72 -5.17
C THR A 445 -21.57 -6.78 -5.62
N VAL A 446 -20.68 -6.16 -4.86
CA VAL A 446 -19.22 -6.23 -5.05
C VAL A 446 -18.52 -6.70 -3.78
N ARG A 447 -17.39 -7.38 -3.93
CA ARG A 447 -16.50 -7.70 -2.81
C ARG A 447 -15.48 -6.58 -2.64
N ALA A 448 -15.54 -5.86 -1.53
CA ALA A 448 -14.74 -4.67 -1.31
C ALA A 448 -14.08 -4.60 0.07
N PHE A 449 -13.00 -3.83 0.15
CA PHE A 449 -12.30 -3.47 1.37
C PHE A 449 -11.83 -2.02 1.29
N VAL A 450 -11.61 -1.38 2.43
CA VAL A 450 -11.00 -0.04 2.47
C VAL A 450 -9.49 -0.19 2.52
N GLN A 451 -8.79 0.52 1.64
CA GLN A 451 -7.34 0.69 1.66
C GLN A 451 -7.04 2.09 2.22
N PRO A 452 -6.57 2.18 3.48
CA PRO A 452 -6.20 3.46 4.07
C PRO A 452 -5.10 4.15 3.27
N ASN A 453 -5.20 5.47 3.13
CA ASN A 453 -4.18 6.33 2.52
C ASN A 453 -3.82 7.52 3.44
N GLU A 454 -2.94 7.26 4.41
CA GLU A 454 -2.50 8.25 5.41
C GLU A 454 -1.82 9.48 4.80
N HIS A 455 -1.24 9.36 3.60
CA HIS A 455 -0.51 10.45 2.94
C HIS A 455 -1.42 11.37 2.11
N PHE A 456 -2.66 10.96 1.84
CA PHE A 456 -3.62 11.72 1.05
C PHE A 456 -4.82 12.11 1.92
N ARG A 457 -4.57 12.96 2.91
CA ARG A 457 -5.57 13.42 3.88
C ARG A 457 -5.74 14.93 3.86
N LEU A 458 -6.93 15.38 4.25
CA LEU A 458 -7.13 16.79 4.60
C LEU A 458 -6.23 17.19 5.77
N PRO A 459 -5.86 18.47 5.90
CA PRO A 459 -5.04 18.94 7.01
C PRO A 459 -5.79 18.81 8.34
N ASP A 460 -5.04 18.61 9.42
CA ASP A 460 -5.60 18.59 10.78
C ASP A 460 -6.29 19.92 11.14
N ASP A 461 -5.74 21.04 10.65
CA ASP A 461 -6.41 22.33 10.70
C ASP A 461 -7.44 22.43 9.56
N PRO A 462 -8.76 22.37 9.86
CA PRO A 462 -9.78 22.45 8.83
C PRO A 462 -9.76 23.79 8.09
N ASP A 463 -9.19 24.84 8.67
CA ASP A 463 -9.11 26.17 8.06
C ASP A 463 -7.81 26.39 7.24
N ALA A 464 -6.89 25.43 7.22
CA ALA A 464 -5.74 25.48 6.34
C ALA A 464 -6.19 25.52 4.87
N PRO A 465 -5.60 26.39 4.01
CA PRO A 465 -5.96 26.46 2.60
C PRO A 465 -5.61 25.18 1.86
N ILE A 466 -6.44 24.78 0.89
CA ILE A 466 -6.18 23.60 0.06
C ILE A 466 -6.20 23.92 -1.44
N ILE A 467 -5.25 23.33 -2.16
CA ILE A 467 -5.14 23.38 -3.62
C ILE A 467 -5.28 21.96 -4.14
N MET A 468 -6.34 21.70 -4.89
CA MET A 468 -6.69 20.41 -5.44
C MET A 468 -6.46 20.43 -6.95
N ILE A 469 -5.57 19.58 -7.45
CA ILE A 469 -5.17 19.54 -8.87
C ILE A 469 -5.51 18.16 -9.43
N GLY A 470 -6.50 18.09 -10.32
CA GLY A 470 -7.00 16.81 -10.83
C GLY A 470 -7.33 16.83 -12.31
N ALA A 471 -7.31 15.65 -12.93
CA ALA A 471 -7.79 15.49 -14.30
C ALA A 471 -8.61 14.21 -14.47
N GLY A 472 -9.71 14.28 -15.22
CA GLY A 472 -10.64 13.17 -15.41
C GLY A 472 -11.13 12.59 -14.08
N THR A 473 -10.98 11.28 -13.88
CA THR A 473 -11.37 10.59 -12.63
C THR A 473 -10.54 11.01 -11.43
N GLY A 474 -9.41 11.71 -11.62
CA GLY A 474 -8.64 12.32 -10.53
C GLY A 474 -9.39 13.40 -9.74
N ILE A 475 -10.61 13.76 -10.16
CA ILE A 475 -11.50 14.63 -9.38
C ILE A 475 -12.13 13.93 -8.17
N ALA A 476 -12.13 12.58 -8.16
CA ALA A 476 -12.83 11.76 -7.17
C ALA A 476 -12.53 12.17 -5.73
N PRO A 477 -11.28 12.11 -5.22
CA PRO A 477 -11.04 12.39 -3.81
C PRO A 477 -11.31 13.85 -3.45
N PHE A 478 -11.20 14.78 -4.41
CA PHE A 478 -11.48 16.19 -4.20
C PHE A 478 -12.95 16.49 -3.96
N ARG A 479 -13.86 15.68 -4.52
CA ARG A 479 -15.28 15.73 -4.17
C ARG A 479 -15.48 15.39 -2.70
N GLY A 480 -14.86 14.30 -2.22
CA GLY A 480 -14.89 13.91 -0.81
C GLY A 480 -14.26 14.95 0.11
N PHE A 481 -13.14 15.56 -0.28
CA PHE A 481 -12.48 16.62 0.48
C PHE A 481 -13.37 17.86 0.64
N LEU A 482 -14.01 18.31 -0.44
CA LEU A 482 -14.90 19.46 -0.37
C LEU A 482 -16.14 19.15 0.48
N GLN A 483 -16.73 17.95 0.33
CA GLN A 483 -17.84 17.50 1.17
C GLN A 483 -17.47 17.49 2.66
N GLU A 484 -16.31 16.93 3.02
CA GLU A 484 -15.83 16.89 4.40
C GLU A 484 -15.69 18.30 4.98
N ARG A 485 -15.05 19.22 4.23
CA ARG A 485 -14.88 20.62 4.68
C ARG A 485 -16.21 21.33 4.88
N ILE A 486 -17.16 21.11 3.97
CA ILE A 486 -18.52 21.67 4.08
C ILE A 486 -19.22 21.12 5.33
N ALA A 487 -19.19 19.81 5.54
CA ALA A 487 -19.82 19.14 6.67
C ALA A 487 -19.21 19.56 8.03
N GLN A 488 -17.90 19.84 8.06
CA GLN A 488 -17.21 20.36 9.24
C GLN A 488 -17.45 21.86 9.48
N GLY A 489 -18.03 22.58 8.52
CA GLY A 489 -18.18 24.04 8.60
C GLY A 489 -16.85 24.80 8.49
N ALA A 490 -15.85 24.20 7.83
CA ALA A 490 -14.55 24.79 7.61
C ALA A 490 -14.66 26.09 6.79
N LYS A 491 -13.84 27.08 7.15
CA LYS A 491 -13.81 28.42 6.53
C LYS A 491 -12.54 28.66 5.71
N GLY A 492 -11.56 27.78 5.83
CA GLY A 492 -10.35 27.85 5.04
C GLY A 492 -10.61 27.77 3.54
N ARG A 493 -9.71 28.35 2.77
CA ARG A 493 -9.88 28.53 1.33
C ARG A 493 -9.69 27.24 0.56
N ALA A 494 -10.47 27.00 -0.48
CA ALA A 494 -10.35 25.83 -1.36
C ALA A 494 -10.25 26.23 -2.83
N TRP A 495 -9.29 25.63 -3.55
CA TRP A 495 -9.08 25.87 -4.98
C TRP A 495 -9.00 24.55 -5.74
N LEU A 496 -9.83 24.42 -6.78
CA LEU A 496 -9.76 23.31 -7.74
C LEU A 496 -9.12 23.74 -9.07
N LEU A 497 -8.05 23.06 -9.49
CA LEU A 497 -7.56 23.09 -10.87
C LEU A 497 -7.94 21.76 -11.53
N PHE A 498 -8.86 21.80 -12.50
CA PHE A 498 -9.42 20.59 -13.09
C PHE A 498 -9.22 20.50 -14.61
N GLY A 499 -8.77 19.34 -15.09
CA GLY A 499 -8.57 19.05 -16.50
C GLY A 499 -9.50 17.97 -17.06
N ALA A 500 -10.05 18.19 -18.25
CA ALA A 500 -10.82 17.17 -18.99
C ALA A 500 -10.66 17.31 -20.52
N GLN A 501 -11.42 16.54 -21.29
CA GLN A 501 -11.38 16.63 -22.75
C GLN A 501 -12.15 17.84 -23.25
N ARG A 502 -13.45 17.91 -22.95
CA ARG A 502 -14.33 19.00 -23.40
C ARG A 502 -15.21 19.53 -22.27
N PHE A 503 -15.48 20.82 -22.25
CA PHE A 503 -16.32 21.44 -21.22
C PHE A 503 -17.74 20.85 -21.21
N ALA A 504 -18.37 20.74 -22.39
CA ALA A 504 -19.78 20.37 -22.51
C ALA A 504 -20.07 18.88 -22.21
N SER A 505 -19.05 18.01 -22.26
CA SER A 505 -19.24 16.56 -22.11
C SER A 505 -18.46 15.93 -20.98
N ASP A 506 -17.38 16.54 -20.49
CA ASP A 506 -16.42 15.87 -19.60
C ASP A 506 -16.17 16.63 -18.29
N PHE A 507 -16.93 17.71 -18.02
CA PHE A 507 -16.84 18.42 -16.74
C PHE A 507 -17.62 17.67 -15.64
N LEU A 508 -16.95 16.70 -15.03
CA LEU A 508 -17.51 15.83 -13.99
C LEU A 508 -18.00 16.64 -12.78
N TYR A 509 -19.19 16.29 -12.28
CA TYR A 509 -19.86 16.95 -11.14
C TYR A 509 -20.02 18.47 -11.27
N GLN A 510 -20.14 18.99 -12.51
CA GLN A 510 -20.23 20.42 -12.81
C GLN A 510 -21.20 21.19 -11.89
N ALA A 511 -22.40 20.67 -11.68
CA ALA A 511 -23.42 21.34 -10.87
C ALA A 511 -22.97 21.50 -9.40
N GLU A 512 -22.31 20.50 -8.82
CA GLU A 512 -21.81 20.53 -7.45
C GLU A 512 -20.73 21.61 -7.28
N TRP A 513 -19.75 21.67 -8.19
CA TRP A 513 -18.69 22.67 -8.14
C TRP A 513 -19.20 24.10 -8.31
N LEU A 514 -20.13 24.32 -9.24
CA LEU A 514 -20.73 25.64 -9.45
C LEU A 514 -21.58 26.08 -8.25
N LYS A 515 -22.31 25.15 -7.62
CA LYS A 515 -23.04 25.40 -6.38
C LYS A 515 -22.09 25.79 -5.25
N ALA A 516 -21.02 25.04 -5.05
CA ALA A 516 -20.02 25.34 -4.02
C ALA A 516 -19.33 26.69 -4.25
N ARG A 517 -18.99 27.05 -5.50
CA ARG A 517 -18.48 28.40 -5.85
C ARG A 517 -19.48 29.50 -5.47
N LYS A 518 -20.75 29.32 -5.81
CA LYS A 518 -21.81 30.30 -5.51
C LYS A 518 -22.05 30.46 -4.02
N GLN A 519 -21.90 29.38 -3.25
CA GLN A 519 -22.08 29.38 -1.79
C GLN A 519 -20.82 29.82 -1.02
N GLY A 520 -19.72 30.12 -1.70
CA GLY A 520 -18.46 30.53 -1.08
C GLY A 520 -17.68 29.39 -0.41
N GLN A 521 -18.07 28.14 -0.65
CA GLN A 521 -17.40 26.93 -0.11
C GLN A 521 -16.19 26.50 -0.94
N LEU A 522 -16.17 26.90 -2.23
CA LEU A 522 -15.01 26.80 -3.10
C LEU A 522 -14.60 28.22 -3.48
N ASP A 523 -13.37 28.64 -3.23
CA ASP A 523 -12.88 30.00 -3.52
C ASP A 523 -12.52 30.21 -4.98
N ARG A 524 -12.06 29.14 -5.64
CA ARG A 524 -11.56 29.25 -7.01
C ARG A 524 -11.65 27.92 -7.75
N ILE A 525 -11.92 28.04 -9.04
CA ILE A 525 -11.86 26.93 -9.98
C ILE A 525 -11.18 27.40 -11.26
N ASP A 526 -10.15 26.68 -11.70
CA ASP A 526 -9.49 26.90 -13.00
C ASP A 526 -9.60 25.62 -13.84
N LEU A 527 -10.09 25.76 -15.07
CA LEU A 527 -10.47 24.61 -15.92
C LEU A 527 -9.57 24.50 -17.16
N ALA A 528 -9.17 23.30 -17.49
CA ALA A 528 -8.37 22.96 -18.67
C ALA A 528 -9.09 21.93 -19.56
N PHE A 529 -9.48 22.33 -20.76
CA PHE A 529 -10.11 21.43 -21.73
C PHE A 529 -9.19 21.22 -22.91
N SER A 530 -8.77 19.97 -23.11
CA SER A 530 -7.74 19.64 -24.11
C SER A 530 -8.25 19.58 -25.55
N ARG A 531 -9.57 19.64 -25.77
CA ARG A 531 -10.21 19.42 -27.08
C ARG A 531 -11.26 20.48 -27.47
N ASP A 532 -11.38 21.56 -26.71
CA ASP A 532 -12.32 22.66 -27.03
C ASP A 532 -11.71 23.69 -28.02
N GLN A 533 -10.41 23.57 -28.30
CA GLN A 533 -9.65 24.44 -29.19
C GLN A 533 -8.52 23.65 -29.88
N ILE A 534 -7.85 24.29 -30.85
CA ILE A 534 -6.75 23.67 -31.62
C ILE A 534 -5.57 23.31 -30.71
N ASP A 535 -5.13 24.26 -29.88
CA ASP A 535 -4.02 24.05 -28.96
C ASP A 535 -4.47 23.34 -27.69
N LYS A 536 -3.85 22.19 -27.37
CA LYS A 536 -4.24 21.41 -26.20
C LYS A 536 -3.89 22.14 -24.90
N VAL A 537 -4.91 22.46 -24.10
CA VAL A 537 -4.73 23.02 -22.76
C VAL A 537 -4.95 21.91 -21.73
N TYR A 538 -3.92 21.66 -20.91
CA TYR A 538 -3.98 20.72 -19.80
C TYR A 538 -3.77 21.46 -18.46
N VAL A 539 -3.92 20.73 -17.36
CA VAL A 539 -3.90 21.31 -16.02
C VAL A 539 -2.53 21.90 -15.65
N GLN A 540 -1.43 21.34 -16.14
CA GLN A 540 -0.09 21.87 -15.91
C GLN A 540 0.14 23.24 -16.57
N GLN A 541 -0.60 23.58 -17.62
CA GLN A 541 -0.60 24.95 -18.17
C GLN A 541 -1.32 25.89 -17.22
N ARG A 542 -2.47 25.50 -16.66
CA ARG A 542 -3.18 26.30 -15.64
C ARG A 542 -2.34 26.52 -14.39
N VAL A 543 -1.57 25.52 -13.97
CA VAL A 543 -0.60 25.67 -12.88
C VAL A 543 0.40 26.80 -13.18
N ARG A 544 1.01 26.80 -14.37
CA ARG A 544 1.97 27.86 -14.78
C ARG A 544 1.33 29.23 -14.96
N GLU A 545 0.12 29.29 -15.53
CA GLU A 545 -0.61 30.56 -15.68
C GLU A 545 -0.95 31.19 -14.32
N GLN A 546 -1.14 30.35 -13.31
CA GLN A 546 -1.53 30.77 -11.97
C GLN A 546 -0.35 30.83 -10.99
N SER A 547 0.90 30.79 -11.48
CA SER A 547 2.12 30.70 -10.65
C SER A 547 2.15 31.68 -9.49
N ALA A 548 1.87 32.97 -9.74
CA ALA A 548 1.92 33.99 -8.68
C ALA A 548 0.93 33.72 -7.54
N ARG A 549 -0.29 33.25 -7.87
CA ARG A 549 -1.33 32.98 -6.88
C ARG A 549 -1.10 31.64 -6.18
N LEU A 550 -0.66 30.61 -6.90
CA LEU A 550 -0.28 29.33 -6.31
C LEU A 550 0.84 29.53 -5.29
N ARG A 551 1.87 30.29 -5.66
CA ARG A 551 2.97 30.65 -4.76
C ARG A 551 2.45 31.33 -3.49
N ALA A 552 1.60 32.34 -3.63
CA ALA A 552 1.03 33.05 -2.48
C ALA A 552 0.27 32.10 -1.54
N TRP A 553 -0.55 31.19 -2.06
CA TRP A 553 -1.25 30.21 -1.23
C TRP A 553 -0.29 29.22 -0.57
N ILE A 554 0.75 28.77 -1.28
CA ILE A 554 1.79 27.91 -0.69
C ILE A 554 2.53 28.66 0.43
N ASP A 555 2.80 29.95 0.28
CA ASP A 555 3.38 30.80 1.34
C ASP A 555 2.43 30.99 2.53
N GLU A 556 1.11 31.04 2.28
CA GLU A 556 0.05 31.09 3.31
C GLU A 556 -0.14 29.76 4.07
N GLY A 557 0.63 28.71 3.77
CA GLY A 557 0.49 27.42 4.44
C GLY A 557 -0.37 26.40 3.69
N ALA A 558 -0.77 26.65 2.44
CA ALA A 558 -1.65 25.73 1.72
C ALA A 558 -1.09 24.31 1.60
N HIS A 559 -1.99 23.33 1.60
CA HIS A 559 -1.73 21.94 1.23
C HIS A 559 -2.10 21.73 -0.24
N VAL A 560 -1.19 21.11 -1.00
CA VAL A 560 -1.31 20.85 -2.43
C VAL A 560 -1.55 19.37 -2.66
N TYR A 561 -2.60 19.04 -3.38
CA TYR A 561 -2.99 17.68 -3.70
C TYR A 561 -3.04 17.47 -5.21
N VAL A 562 -2.50 16.36 -5.69
CA VAL A 562 -2.52 15.99 -7.11
C VAL A 562 -3.11 14.60 -7.28
N CYS A 563 -4.16 14.45 -8.10
CA CYS A 563 -4.78 13.15 -8.35
C CYS A 563 -5.12 12.94 -9.82
N GLY A 564 -4.85 11.75 -10.36
CA GLY A 564 -5.13 11.38 -11.75
C GLY A 564 -4.07 10.45 -12.33
N SER A 565 -3.83 10.52 -13.64
CA SER A 565 -2.85 9.63 -14.27
C SER A 565 -1.41 9.95 -13.86
N ILE A 566 -0.55 8.94 -13.83
CA ILE A 566 0.90 9.08 -13.59
C ILE A 566 1.52 10.19 -14.47
N ALA A 567 1.25 10.17 -15.77
CA ALA A 567 1.79 11.16 -16.71
C ALA A 567 1.32 12.60 -16.39
N MET A 568 0.08 12.76 -15.92
CA MET A 568 -0.44 14.06 -15.48
C MET A 568 0.26 14.52 -14.20
N GLY A 569 0.41 13.62 -13.23
CA GLY A 569 1.13 13.89 -11.98
C GLY A 569 2.56 14.38 -12.21
N GLN A 570 3.29 13.75 -13.13
CA GLN A 570 4.64 14.18 -13.53
C GLN A 570 4.65 15.58 -14.15
N ALA A 571 3.72 15.85 -15.08
CA ALA A 571 3.62 17.14 -15.75
C ALA A 571 3.25 18.27 -14.76
N VAL A 572 2.39 17.99 -13.78
CA VAL A 572 2.03 18.93 -12.71
C VAL A 572 3.20 19.14 -11.76
N HIS A 573 3.91 18.08 -11.37
CA HIS A 573 5.11 18.19 -10.53
C HIS A 573 6.15 19.10 -11.16
N ALA A 574 6.47 18.90 -12.45
CA ALA A 574 7.36 19.78 -13.19
C ALA A 574 6.85 21.23 -13.24
N ALA A 575 5.54 21.43 -13.41
CA ALA A 575 4.94 22.76 -13.39
C ALA A 575 5.01 23.42 -12.01
N LEU A 576 4.85 22.68 -10.91
CA LEU A 576 5.04 23.19 -9.55
C LEU A 576 6.51 23.55 -9.30
N CYS A 577 7.47 22.79 -9.85
CA CYS A 577 8.88 23.18 -9.83
C CYS A 577 9.12 24.48 -10.62
N ASP A 578 8.43 24.70 -11.75
CA ASP A 578 8.45 26.00 -12.44
C ASP A 578 7.89 27.12 -11.55
N VAL A 579 6.74 26.89 -10.89
CA VAL A 579 6.13 27.85 -9.95
C VAL A 579 7.12 28.23 -8.86
N LEU A 580 7.82 27.28 -8.24
CA LEU A 580 8.73 27.55 -7.11
C LEU A 580 10.07 28.17 -7.55
N ARG A 581 10.52 27.94 -8.78
CA ARG A 581 11.78 28.49 -9.32
C ARG A 581 11.83 30.02 -9.34
N ASP A 582 10.67 30.65 -9.50
CA ASP A 582 10.53 32.11 -9.53
C ASP A 582 10.56 32.76 -8.13
N ARG A 583 10.80 31.99 -7.04
CA ARG A 583 11.11 32.57 -5.73
C ARG A 583 12.55 33.07 -5.67
N PRO A 584 12.86 34.15 -4.94
CA PRO A 584 14.23 34.41 -4.52
C PRO A 584 14.73 33.16 -3.80
N ALA A 585 15.83 32.56 -4.25
CA ALA A 585 16.38 31.39 -3.59
C ALA A 585 16.71 31.75 -2.14
N ILE A 586 15.90 31.26 -1.20
CA ILE A 586 16.26 31.26 0.21
C ILE A 586 17.36 30.20 0.33
N ASP A 587 18.56 30.64 0.72
CA ASP A 587 19.70 29.77 1.02
C ASP A 587 20.19 28.84 -0.12
N GLY A 588 19.89 29.17 -1.37
CA GLY A 588 20.36 28.39 -2.53
C GLY A 588 19.62 27.08 -2.79
N GLU A 589 18.45 26.85 -2.16
CA GLU A 589 17.64 25.66 -2.39
C GLU A 589 17.00 25.64 -3.79
N THR A 590 17.09 24.49 -4.46
CA THR A 590 16.42 24.24 -5.74
C THR A 590 14.91 24.10 -5.55
N ALA A 591 14.13 24.37 -6.61
CA ALA A 591 12.67 24.18 -6.59
C ALA A 591 12.24 22.74 -6.24
N GLU A 592 13.04 21.75 -6.64
CA GLU A 592 12.88 20.34 -6.27
C GLU A 592 12.99 20.13 -4.76
N GLN A 593 14.01 20.72 -4.12
CA GLN A 593 14.19 20.63 -2.66
C GLN A 593 13.03 21.28 -1.91
N GLN A 594 12.56 22.44 -2.37
CA GLN A 594 11.39 23.10 -1.77
C GLN A 594 10.12 22.25 -1.86
N LEU A 595 9.87 21.64 -3.03
CA LEU A 595 8.70 20.80 -3.21
C LEU A 595 8.77 19.52 -2.37
N ARG A 596 9.96 18.92 -2.25
CA ARG A 596 10.21 17.79 -1.33
C ARG A 596 10.01 18.17 0.13
N ALA A 597 10.46 19.36 0.55
CA ALA A 597 10.21 19.85 1.90
C ALA A 597 8.70 19.96 2.18
N LEU A 598 7.90 20.42 1.21
CA LEU A 598 6.43 20.40 1.32
C LEU A 598 5.88 18.98 1.45
N GLN A 599 6.42 17.99 0.73
CA GLN A 599 6.01 16.58 0.88
C GLN A 599 6.30 16.06 2.28
N GLN A 600 7.51 16.30 2.79
CA GLN A 600 7.91 15.90 4.14
C GLN A 600 7.05 16.55 5.24
N GLN A 601 6.53 17.75 4.98
CA GLN A 601 5.59 18.44 5.86
C GLN A 601 4.13 17.97 5.70
N GLY A 602 3.83 17.02 4.81
CA GLY A 602 2.46 16.61 4.49
C GLY A 602 1.64 17.67 3.75
N ARG A 603 2.32 18.67 3.17
CA ARG A 603 1.72 19.81 2.45
C ARG A 603 1.76 19.66 0.93
N TYR A 604 2.37 18.59 0.41
CA TYR A 604 2.25 18.20 -0.99
C TYR A 604 2.05 16.68 -1.08
N SER A 605 0.88 16.25 -1.55
CA SER A 605 0.48 14.84 -1.61
C SER A 605 0.01 14.45 -3.00
N ARG A 606 0.28 13.20 -3.40
CA ARG A 606 -0.12 12.68 -4.71
C ARG A 606 -0.85 11.35 -4.59
N ASP A 607 -1.95 11.22 -5.32
CA ASP A 607 -2.68 9.98 -5.54
C ASP A 607 -2.78 9.73 -7.04
N VAL A 608 -1.71 9.17 -7.61
CA VAL A 608 -1.56 9.00 -9.07
C VAL A 608 -1.47 7.53 -9.45
N TYR A 609 -2.12 7.16 -10.56
CA TYR A 609 -2.31 5.78 -10.99
C TYR A 609 -2.25 5.56 -12.50
#